data_AF-A0A960KAN5-F1
#
_entry.id   AF-A0A960KAN5-F1
#
_cell.length_a   1.000
_cell.length_b   1.000
_cell.length_c   1.000
_cell.angle_alpha   90.00
_cell.angle_beta   90.00
_cell.angle_gamma   90.00
#
_symmetry.space_group_name_H-M   'P 1'
#
loop_
_entity.id
_entity.type
_entity.pdbx_description
1 polymer ?
#
loop_
_entity_poly.entity_id
_entity_poly.type
_entity_poly.pdbx_seq_one_letter_code
_entity_poly.pdbx_strand_id
1 'polypeptide(L)'
;MSLRDRFRSRRGDPQLAARLASPGPVRVRCRLRRTSARGWGAWAHAELLLGARPGDGARWSTADAIAVGFASTNERVDLPFEEVTDVYLREVRFRTEAFWGMDNDIVVVASDRGTIELAVAPGDAEALATRLESLLLHPAS
;
A
#
# COMPACT_ATOMS: atom_id res chain seq x y z
N MET A 1 7.36 11.56 -24.33
CA MET A 1 8.12 10.64 -23.44
C MET A 1 7.27 9.40 -23.27
N SER A 2 7.74 8.22 -23.67
CA SER A 2 6.87 7.03 -23.74
C SER A 2 6.71 6.39 -22.35
N LEU A 3 5.59 5.70 -22.10
CA LEU A 3 5.37 4.92 -20.87
C LEU A 3 6.55 3.98 -20.56
N ARG A 4 7.14 3.38 -21.60
CA ARG A 4 8.33 2.50 -21.50
C ARG A 4 9.59 3.21 -21.00
N ASP A 5 9.72 4.52 -21.21
CA ASP A 5 10.89 5.29 -20.79
C ASP A 5 10.82 5.65 -19.29
N ARG A 6 9.60 5.80 -18.74
CA ARG A 6 9.39 6.04 -17.29
C ARG A 6 9.85 4.85 -16.43
N PHE A 7 9.75 3.62 -16.94
CA PHE A 7 10.12 2.40 -16.21
C PHE A 7 11.64 2.20 -16.06
N ARG A 8 12.49 2.82 -16.89
CA ARG A 8 13.93 2.52 -16.92
C ARG A 8 14.79 3.31 -15.93
N SER A 9 14.27 4.36 -15.29
CA SER A 9 15.09 5.30 -14.51
C SER A 9 14.86 5.31 -13.00
N ARG A 10 14.21 4.28 -12.43
CA ARG A 10 13.94 4.18 -10.99
C ARG A 10 14.70 3.00 -10.40
N ARG A 11 15.86 3.26 -9.79
CA ARG A 11 16.45 2.26 -8.87
C ARG A 11 15.62 2.26 -7.60
N GLY A 12 14.56 1.44 -7.59
CA GLY A 12 13.98 0.93 -6.35
C GLY A 12 14.99 0.10 -5.59
N ASP A 13 14.60 -0.40 -4.42
CA ASP A 13 15.36 -1.49 -3.80
C ASP A 13 15.05 -2.76 -4.61
N PRO A 14 15.94 -3.24 -5.50
CA PRO A 14 15.64 -4.41 -6.31
C PRO A 14 15.42 -5.65 -5.45
N GLN A 15 15.87 -5.63 -4.19
CA GLN A 15 15.62 -6.72 -3.24
C GLN A 15 14.16 -6.74 -2.78
N LEU A 16 13.47 -5.60 -2.67
CA LEU A 16 12.07 -5.59 -2.24
C LEU A 16 11.15 -6.11 -3.35
N ALA A 17 11.28 -5.60 -4.57
CA ALA A 17 10.53 -6.11 -5.71
C ALA A 17 10.72 -7.63 -5.90
N ALA A 18 11.95 -8.12 -5.78
CA ALA A 18 12.24 -9.56 -5.85
C ALA A 18 11.61 -10.34 -4.68
N ARG A 19 11.62 -9.79 -3.46
CA ARG A 19 10.96 -10.40 -2.30
C ARG A 19 9.44 -10.44 -2.46
N LEU A 20 8.82 -9.40 -3.02
CA LEU A 20 7.38 -9.34 -3.29
C LEU A 20 6.94 -10.41 -4.31
N ALA A 21 7.81 -10.75 -5.26
CA ALA A 21 7.60 -11.84 -6.22
C ALA A 21 7.93 -13.23 -5.65
N SER A 22 8.64 -13.31 -4.53
CA SER A 22 9.10 -14.58 -3.95
C SER A 22 8.06 -15.22 -3.02
N PRO A 23 8.05 -16.54 -2.87
CA PRO A 23 7.28 -17.21 -1.82
C PRO A 23 7.74 -16.79 -0.42
N GLY A 24 6.80 -16.54 0.49
CA GLY A 24 7.09 -16.20 1.88
C GLY A 24 6.48 -14.86 2.33
N PRO A 25 6.38 -14.64 3.65
CA PRO A 25 5.83 -13.40 4.17
C PRO A 25 6.78 -12.24 3.94
N VAL A 26 6.23 -11.08 3.58
CA VAL A 26 7.02 -9.87 3.28
C VAL A 26 6.56 -8.71 4.16
N ARG A 27 7.53 -8.01 4.76
CA ARG A 27 7.29 -6.73 5.44
C ARG A 27 7.66 -5.58 4.53
N VAL A 28 6.75 -4.61 4.40
CA VAL A 28 6.93 -3.44 3.54
C VAL A 28 6.71 -2.18 4.37
N ARG A 29 7.70 -1.28 4.39
CA ARG A 29 7.53 0.05 4.98
C ARG A 29 6.94 0.99 3.94
N CYS A 30 5.96 1.79 4.34
CA CYS A 30 5.27 2.70 3.44
C CYS A 30 4.83 3.98 4.15
N ARG A 31 4.30 4.92 3.36
CA ARG A 31 3.41 5.98 3.84
C ARG A 31 1.99 5.53 3.53
N LEU A 32 1.11 5.60 4.53
CA LEU A 32 -0.27 5.15 4.41
C LEU A 32 -1.22 6.31 4.68
N ARG A 33 -2.30 6.39 3.90
CA ARG A 33 -3.45 7.24 4.20
C ARG A 33 -4.72 6.40 4.11
N ARG A 34 -5.65 6.62 5.03
CA ARG A 34 -6.93 5.94 5.04
C ARG A 34 -8.06 6.94 4.80
N THR A 35 -8.95 6.60 3.89
CA THR A 35 -10.23 7.27 3.69
C THR A 35 -11.33 6.45 4.35
N SER A 36 -12.27 7.11 5.03
CA SER A 36 -13.42 6.47 5.64
C SER A 36 -14.66 7.35 5.54
N ALA A 37 -15.81 6.85 5.99
CA ALA A 37 -17.03 7.65 6.11
C ALA A 37 -16.88 8.95 6.94
N ARG A 38 -15.85 9.04 7.79
CA ARG A 38 -15.55 10.23 8.62
C ARG A 38 -14.61 11.23 7.93
N GLY A 39 -14.19 10.95 6.70
CA GLY A 39 -13.30 11.79 5.92
C GLY A 39 -11.94 11.16 5.64
N TRP A 40 -11.00 12.01 5.27
CA TRP A 40 -9.66 11.63 4.81
C TRP A 40 -8.66 11.77 5.95
N GLY A 41 -7.94 10.69 6.26
CA GLY A 41 -6.81 10.73 7.18
C GLY A 41 -5.64 11.53 6.61
N ALA A 42 -4.71 11.90 7.48
CA ALA A 42 -3.39 12.34 7.07
C ALA A 42 -2.55 11.14 6.58
N TRP A 43 -1.41 11.44 5.96
CA TRP A 43 -0.41 10.42 5.67
C TRP A 43 0.39 10.09 6.93
N ALA A 44 0.49 8.80 7.25
CA ALA A 44 1.23 8.27 8.39
C ALA A 44 2.34 7.32 7.95
N HIS A 45 3.36 7.13 8.80
CA HIS A 45 4.28 6.01 8.62
C HIS A 45 3.56 4.71 8.95
N ALA A 46 3.76 3.70 8.11
CA ALA A 46 3.11 2.41 8.30
C ALA A 46 4.02 1.26 7.86
N GLU A 47 3.65 0.06 8.31
CA GLU A 47 4.22 -1.21 7.88
C GLU A 47 3.10 -2.14 7.42
N LEU A 48 3.33 -2.82 6.31
CA LEU A 48 2.50 -3.91 5.80
C LEU A 48 3.15 -5.24 6.15
N LEU A 49 2.33 -6.21 6.55
CA LEU A 49 2.71 -7.61 6.61
C LEU A 49 1.89 -8.37 5.57
N LEU A 50 2.57 -8.84 4.54
CA LEU A 50 1.99 -9.56 3.42
C LEU A 50 2.12 -11.07 3.66
N GLY A 51 1.03 -11.81 3.49
CA GLY A 51 0.99 -13.26 3.61
C GLY A 51 1.93 -13.96 2.62
N ALA A 52 2.19 -15.25 2.85
CA ALA A 52 3.20 -16.01 2.11
C ALA A 52 2.69 -16.57 0.77
N ARG A 53 1.40 -16.87 0.71
CA ARG A 53 0.69 -17.49 -0.41
C ARG A 53 -0.57 -16.70 -0.74
N PRO A 54 -1.11 -16.84 -1.97
CA PRO A 54 -2.41 -16.27 -2.32
C PRO A 54 -3.48 -16.61 -1.26
N GLY A 55 -4.30 -15.63 -0.90
CA GLY A 55 -5.34 -15.80 0.13
C GLY A 55 -4.86 -15.83 1.59
N ASP A 56 -3.55 -15.84 1.88
CA ASP A 56 -3.03 -15.71 3.27
C ASP A 56 -3.35 -14.34 3.89
N GLY A 57 -3.89 -13.42 3.09
CA GLY A 57 -4.26 -12.08 3.49
C GLY A 57 -3.07 -11.12 3.64
N ALA A 58 -3.39 -9.90 4.05
CA ALA A 58 -2.41 -8.87 4.39
C ALA A 58 -2.90 -8.06 5.58
N ARG A 59 -1.95 -7.49 6.32
CA ARG A 59 -2.20 -6.58 7.44
C ARG A 59 -1.44 -5.29 7.26
N TRP A 60 -1.96 -4.22 7.83
CA TRP A 60 -1.28 -2.93 7.92
C TRP A 60 -1.25 -2.47 9.36
N SER A 61 -0.19 -1.74 9.71
CA SER A 61 -0.06 -1.17 11.04
C SER A 61 0.58 0.21 11.01
N THR A 62 0.18 1.06 11.96
CA THR A 62 0.76 2.38 12.19
C THR A 62 0.72 2.72 13.67
N ALA A 63 1.74 3.44 14.13
CA ALA A 63 1.78 3.99 15.48
C ALA A 63 1.04 5.34 15.60
N ASP A 64 0.49 5.88 14.50
CA ASP A 64 -0.27 7.13 14.51
C ASP A 64 -1.73 6.86 14.13
N ALA A 65 -2.48 6.33 15.10
CA ALA A 65 -3.88 5.96 14.91
C ALA A 65 -4.75 7.17 14.54
N ILE A 66 -4.42 8.34 15.11
CA ILE A 66 -5.15 9.59 14.90
C ILE A 66 -5.01 10.03 13.44
N ALA A 67 -3.79 10.00 12.89
CA ALA A 67 -3.57 10.34 11.48
C ALA A 67 -4.42 9.50 10.53
N VAL A 68 -4.72 8.25 10.85
CA VAL A 68 -5.54 7.35 10.01
C VAL A 68 -7.02 7.29 10.42
N GLY A 69 -7.46 8.24 11.24
CA GLY A 69 -8.87 8.48 11.55
C GLY A 69 -9.46 7.63 12.69
N PHE A 70 -8.61 7.09 13.57
CA PHE A 70 -9.04 6.39 14.78
C PHE A 70 -9.07 7.34 15.98
N ALA A 71 -9.79 6.96 17.03
CA ALA A 71 -9.88 7.74 18.26
C ALA A 71 -8.49 7.91 18.93
N SER A 72 -8.28 9.05 19.60
CA SER A 72 -7.02 9.40 20.27
C SER A 72 -6.63 8.48 21.43
N THR A 73 -7.56 7.66 21.91
CA THR A 73 -7.29 6.61 22.89
C THR A 73 -6.58 5.39 22.29
N ASN A 74 -6.49 5.30 20.95
CA ASN A 74 -5.71 4.27 20.29
C ASN A 74 -4.28 4.75 20.08
N GLU A 75 -3.33 4.08 20.71
CA GLU A 75 -1.89 4.40 20.53
C GLU A 75 -1.32 3.77 19.26
N ARG A 76 -1.94 2.70 18.76
CA ARG A 76 -1.49 1.96 17.58
C ARG A 76 -2.68 1.33 16.87
N VAL A 77 -2.55 1.17 15.56
CA VAL A 77 -3.45 0.35 14.73
C VAL A 77 -2.67 -0.82 14.15
N ASP A 78 -3.26 -2.00 14.18
CA ASP A 78 -2.79 -3.21 13.49
C ASP A 78 -4.03 -3.99 13.05
N LEU A 79 -4.37 -3.88 11.77
CA LEU A 79 -5.62 -4.40 11.22
C LEU A 79 -5.40 -5.16 9.92
N PRO A 80 -6.24 -6.16 9.63
CA PRO A 80 -6.31 -6.72 8.28
C PRO A 80 -6.86 -5.68 7.28
N PHE A 81 -6.68 -5.96 5.99
CA PHE A 81 -7.52 -5.35 4.95
C PHE A 81 -8.84 -6.12 4.89
N GLU A 82 -9.97 -5.41 5.03
CA GLU A 82 -11.31 -6.02 5.11
C GLU A 82 -12.16 -5.58 3.92
N GLU A 83 -13.01 -6.50 3.43
CA GLU A 83 -13.99 -6.23 2.37
C GLU A 83 -13.36 -5.60 1.12
N VAL A 84 -12.15 -6.04 0.76
CA VAL A 84 -11.41 -5.50 -0.38
C VAL A 84 -12.15 -5.84 -1.67
N THR A 85 -12.48 -4.81 -2.43
CA THR A 85 -13.18 -4.93 -3.71
C THR A 85 -12.27 -4.70 -4.90
N ASP A 86 -11.20 -3.93 -4.72
CA ASP A 86 -10.25 -3.63 -5.79
C ASP A 86 -8.88 -3.24 -5.23
N VAL A 87 -7.84 -3.45 -6.05
CA VAL A 87 -6.48 -2.96 -5.81
C VAL A 87 -5.96 -2.40 -7.12
N TYR A 88 -5.51 -1.14 -7.13
CA TYR A 88 -5.06 -0.49 -8.35
C TYR A 88 -3.96 0.54 -8.09
N LEU A 89 -3.32 1.00 -9.16
CA LEU A 89 -2.33 2.07 -9.13
C LEU A 89 -2.96 3.42 -9.51
N ARG A 90 -2.50 4.48 -8.86
CA ARG A 90 -2.71 5.84 -9.34
C ARG A 90 -1.43 6.64 -9.28
N GLU A 91 -1.26 7.57 -10.22
CA GLU A 91 -0.16 8.52 -10.18
C GLU A 91 -0.29 9.44 -8.93
N VAL A 92 0.85 9.90 -8.42
CA VAL A 92 0.92 11.00 -7.45
C VAL A 92 0.36 12.27 -8.07
N ARG A 93 -0.61 12.89 -7.40
CA ARG A 93 -1.31 14.08 -7.92
C ARG A 93 -0.93 15.36 -7.20
N PHE A 94 -0.52 15.26 -5.95
CA PHE A 94 -0.25 16.41 -5.09
C PHE A 94 1.16 16.37 -4.52
N ARG A 95 1.77 17.54 -4.30
CA ARG A 95 3.10 17.65 -3.67
C ARG A 95 3.17 17.00 -2.29
N THR A 96 2.05 16.99 -1.56
CA THR A 96 1.92 16.34 -0.24
C THR A 96 1.96 14.81 -0.30
N GLU A 97 1.83 14.23 -1.49
CA GLU A 97 1.91 12.78 -1.75
C GLU A 97 3.28 12.39 -2.34
N ALA A 98 4.07 13.36 -2.77
CA ALA A 98 5.32 13.17 -3.51
C ALA A 98 6.50 12.77 -2.60
N PHE A 99 6.28 11.84 -1.67
CA PHE A 99 7.31 11.34 -0.73
C PHE A 99 8.56 10.84 -1.44
N TRP A 100 8.40 10.30 -2.65
CA TRP A 100 9.49 9.84 -3.52
C TRP A 100 9.44 10.48 -4.92
N GLY A 101 8.86 11.68 -5.01
CA GLY A 101 8.74 12.44 -6.26
C GLY A 101 7.35 12.35 -6.91
N MET A 102 7.07 13.34 -7.77
CA MET A 102 5.77 13.52 -8.43
C MET A 102 5.44 12.46 -9.45
N ASP A 103 6.45 11.80 -10.03
CA ASP A 103 6.21 10.81 -11.07
C ASP A 103 5.87 9.42 -10.47
N ASN A 104 5.96 9.25 -9.14
CA ASN A 104 5.74 7.96 -8.50
C ASN A 104 4.26 7.54 -8.49
N ASP A 105 4.02 6.25 -8.24
CA ASP A 105 2.68 5.69 -8.10
C ASP A 105 2.32 5.41 -6.64
N ILE A 106 1.01 5.42 -6.38
CA ILE A 106 0.38 5.07 -5.12
C ILE A 106 -0.47 3.84 -5.36
N VAL A 107 -0.27 2.81 -4.54
CA VAL A 107 -1.15 1.63 -4.52
C VAL A 107 -2.40 1.99 -3.72
N VAL A 108 -3.57 1.74 -4.29
CA VAL A 108 -4.86 1.97 -3.64
C VAL A 108 -5.52 0.63 -3.42
N VAL A 109 -5.85 0.33 -2.16
CA VAL A 109 -6.68 -0.81 -1.76
C VAL A 109 -8.06 -0.27 -1.44
N ALA A 110 -9.05 -0.61 -2.26
CA ALA A 110 -10.41 -0.14 -2.12
C ALA A 110 -11.30 -1.18 -1.45
N SER A 111 -12.24 -0.71 -0.63
CA SER A 111 -13.36 -1.46 -0.11
C SER A 111 -14.64 -0.63 -0.23
N ASP A 112 -15.79 -1.24 0.03
CA ASP A 112 -17.08 -0.52 0.05
C ASP A 112 -17.11 0.63 1.07
N ARG A 113 -16.24 0.58 2.09
CA ARG A 113 -16.20 1.53 3.20
C ARG A 113 -15.15 2.63 3.05
N GLY A 114 -14.32 2.58 2.01
CA GLY A 114 -13.30 3.58 1.73
C GLY A 114 -12.05 3.02 1.06
N THR A 115 -10.94 3.72 1.21
CA THR A 115 -9.67 3.35 0.59
C THR A 115 -8.54 3.37 1.61
N ILE A 116 -7.56 2.52 1.39
CA ILE A 116 -6.22 2.63 1.98
C ILE A 116 -5.25 2.89 0.84
N GLU A 117 -4.58 4.03 0.90
CA GLU A 117 -3.59 4.45 -0.07
C GLU A 117 -2.19 4.23 0.51
N LEU A 118 -1.31 3.65 -0.30
CA LEU A 118 0.01 3.18 0.09
C LEU A 118 1.03 3.78 -0.88
N ALA A 119 1.83 4.71 -0.37
CA ALA A 119 2.97 5.22 -1.11
C ALA A 119 4.22 4.45 -0.66
N VAL A 120 4.94 3.90 -1.65
CA VAL A 120 6.17 3.12 -1.47
C VAL A 120 7.31 3.69 -2.30
N ALA A 121 8.52 3.19 -2.07
CA ALA A 121 9.68 3.61 -2.83
C ALA A 121 9.50 3.35 -4.35
N PRO A 122 10.16 4.15 -5.21
CA PRO A 122 9.98 4.06 -6.65
C PRO A 122 10.35 2.67 -7.17
N GLY A 123 9.51 2.09 -8.03
CA GLY A 123 9.72 0.76 -8.61
C GLY A 123 9.10 -0.41 -7.82
N ASP A 124 8.59 -0.17 -6.62
CA ASP A 124 7.95 -1.22 -5.80
C ASP A 124 6.41 -1.25 -5.93
N ALA A 125 5.79 -0.17 -6.41
CA ALA A 125 4.33 0.00 -6.39
C ALA A 125 3.60 -1.09 -7.20
N GLU A 126 4.06 -1.41 -8.41
CA GLU A 126 3.45 -2.43 -9.28
C GLU A 126 3.57 -3.84 -8.69
N ALA A 127 4.75 -4.19 -8.18
CA ALA A 127 4.97 -5.46 -7.51
C ALA A 127 4.12 -5.60 -6.24
N LEU A 128 3.97 -4.50 -5.48
CA LEU A 128 3.14 -4.47 -4.30
C LEU A 128 1.65 -4.62 -4.64
N ALA A 129 1.15 -3.88 -5.65
CA ALA A 129 -0.24 -3.98 -6.11
C ALA A 129 -0.57 -5.41 -6.54
N THR A 130 0.27 -6.00 -7.40
CA THR A 130 0.12 -7.39 -7.84
C THR A 130 0.08 -8.37 -6.68
N ARG A 131 0.97 -8.18 -5.68
CA ARG A 131 1.00 -9.04 -4.49
C ARG A 131 -0.26 -8.88 -3.65
N LEU A 132 -0.74 -7.66 -3.45
CA LEU A 132 -1.95 -7.39 -2.68
C LEU A 132 -3.21 -7.94 -3.36
N GLU A 133 -3.35 -7.80 -4.68
CA GLU A 133 -4.42 -8.43 -5.46
C GLU A 133 -4.46 -9.94 -5.20
N SER A 134 -3.32 -10.61 -5.37
CA SER A 134 -3.21 -12.05 -5.14
C SER A 134 -3.52 -12.48 -3.71
N LEU A 135 -3.27 -11.62 -2.71
CA LEU A 135 -3.50 -11.94 -1.30
C LEU A 135 -4.94 -11.65 -0.86
N LEU A 136 -5.60 -10.66 -1.46
CA LEU A 136 -6.83 -10.08 -0.95
C LEU A 136 -8.05 -10.37 -1.82
N LEU A 137 -7.87 -10.54 -3.12
CA LEU A 137 -8.96 -10.77 -4.08
C LEU A 137 -9.05 -12.22 -4.54
N HIS A 138 -7.97 -13.00 -4.36
CA HIS A 138 -7.90 -14.38 -4.81
C HIS A 138 -7.91 -15.32 -3.59
N PRO A 139 -8.90 -16.21 -3.44
CA PRO A 139 -8.97 -17.13 -2.33
C PRO A 139 -7.80 -18.13 -2.36
N ALA A 140 -7.34 -18.55 -1.18
CA ALA A 140 -6.41 -19.67 -1.06
C ALA A 140 -7.09 -20.91 -1.66
N SER A 141 -6.47 -21.48 -2.70
CA SER A 141 -6.93 -22.72 -3.34
C SER A 141 -6.76 -23.93 -2.43
#